data_AF-A0A497J2X1-F1
#
_entry.id   AF-A0A497J2X1-F1
#
_cell.length_a   1.000
_cell.length_b   1.000
_cell.length_c   1.000
_cell.angle_alpha   90.00
_cell.angle_beta   90.00
_cell.angle_gamma   90.00
#
_symmetry.space_group_name_H-M   'P 1'
#
loop_
_entity.id
_entity.type
_entity.pdbx_description
1 polymer ?
#
loop_
_entity_poly.entity_id
_entity_poly.type
_entity_poly.pdbx_seq_one_letter_code
_entity_poly.pdbx_strand_id
1 'polypeptide(L)'
;MEIKIVDINRRNIDDLVLICSGKYLSDPNYATGIELKKKWLLKMLEKVGVCAKIAYLNDKPVGQILFQPENSNPADPYPREGVLYLHCIFVPVQEAQRKGVATALLESLIEDCKECPEKLGIKECRFIVTHAFDTGLFLNQADFYRKRGFKNCPDGGPNDLYLPILGEYEPKPKTEYKPLEEDLNRAIIIFGESCQFGHVFAMRAFELIKEVAPDLPITLIDEDEQPEESKRRAGEWLIVNARPIRAWVGDADAFKKAVVEALKGDH
;
A
#
# COMPACT_ATOMS: atom_id res chain seq x y z
N MET A 1 8.48 -30.65 -1.62
CA MET A 1 8.25 -29.28 -2.10
C MET A 1 8.20 -28.41 -0.86
N GLU A 2 9.27 -27.69 -0.59
CA GLU A 2 9.47 -26.96 0.65
C GLU A 2 9.27 -25.47 0.40
N ILE A 3 8.43 -24.84 1.22
CA ILE A 3 8.24 -23.39 1.22
C ILE A 3 9.22 -22.84 2.24
N LYS A 4 10.10 -21.95 1.81
CA LYS A 4 11.03 -21.25 2.68
C LYS A 4 10.61 -19.80 2.81
N ILE A 5 10.40 -19.33 4.02
CA ILE A 5 10.14 -17.91 4.31
C ILE A 5 11.46 -17.27 4.76
N VAL A 6 11.80 -16.13 4.17
CA VAL A 6 13.03 -15.39 4.46
C VAL A 6 12.70 -13.93 4.68
N ASP A 7 13.28 -13.32 5.70
CA ASP A 7 13.18 -11.89 5.91
C ASP A 7 13.90 -11.12 4.80
N ILE A 8 13.34 -9.96 4.46
CA ILE A 8 14.03 -9.05 3.58
C ILE A 8 15.31 -8.51 4.22
N ASN A 9 16.34 -8.36 3.40
CA ASN A 9 17.61 -7.74 3.72
C ASN A 9 18.22 -7.17 2.43
N ARG A 10 19.34 -6.45 2.55
CA ARG A 10 19.97 -5.75 1.42
C ARG A 10 20.32 -6.67 0.23
N ARG A 11 20.50 -7.97 0.45
CA ARG A 11 20.93 -8.93 -0.58
C ARG A 11 19.76 -9.54 -1.37
N ASN A 12 18.53 -9.47 -0.87
CA ASN A 12 17.35 -10.08 -1.50
C ASN A 12 16.23 -9.07 -1.81
N ILE A 13 16.51 -7.76 -1.80
CA ILE A 13 15.53 -6.74 -2.20
C ILE A 13 15.05 -6.96 -3.64
N ASP A 14 15.96 -7.30 -4.55
CA ASP A 14 15.60 -7.54 -5.95
C ASP A 14 14.63 -8.72 -6.09
N ASP A 15 14.76 -9.77 -5.27
CA ASP A 15 13.82 -10.90 -5.25
C ASP A 15 12.39 -10.45 -4.89
N LEU A 16 12.24 -9.50 -3.95
CA LEU A 16 10.93 -8.95 -3.61
C LEU A 16 10.35 -8.14 -4.77
N VAL A 17 11.16 -7.32 -5.44
CA VAL A 17 10.74 -6.52 -6.59
C VAL A 17 10.30 -7.43 -7.75
N LEU A 18 11.02 -8.53 -7.99
CA LEU A 18 10.73 -9.51 -9.03
C LEU A 18 9.37 -10.18 -8.85
N ILE A 19 8.91 -10.39 -7.61
CA ILE A 19 7.59 -10.96 -7.34
C ILE A 19 6.51 -10.07 -7.95
N CYS A 20 6.58 -8.77 -7.70
CA CYS A 20 5.54 -7.83 -8.13
C CYS A 20 5.69 -7.41 -9.60
N SER A 21 6.91 -7.15 -10.08
CA SER A 21 7.17 -6.58 -11.44
C SER A 21 7.98 -7.47 -12.36
N GLY A 22 8.10 -8.78 -12.10
CA GLY A 22 8.90 -9.68 -12.95
C GLY A 22 8.52 -9.63 -14.44
N LYS A 23 7.26 -9.33 -14.77
CA LYS A 23 6.78 -9.18 -16.16
C LYS A 23 7.02 -7.79 -16.77
N TYR A 24 7.39 -6.81 -15.96
CA TYR A 24 7.48 -5.39 -16.33
C TYR A 24 8.92 -4.83 -16.23
N LEU A 25 9.92 -5.69 -16.00
CA LEU A 25 11.31 -5.24 -15.79
C LEU A 25 11.90 -4.49 -16.98
N SER A 26 11.45 -4.80 -18.20
CA SER A 26 11.88 -4.13 -19.42
C SER A 26 11.00 -2.94 -19.81
N ASP A 27 9.91 -2.69 -19.08
CA ASP A 27 8.99 -1.59 -19.37
C ASP A 27 9.45 -0.32 -18.65
N PRO A 28 9.84 0.74 -19.39
CA PRO A 28 10.35 1.97 -18.79
C PRO A 28 9.32 2.67 -17.89
N ASN A 29 8.01 2.44 -18.09
CA ASN A 29 6.97 3.03 -17.26
C ASN A 29 7.01 2.53 -15.80
N TYR A 30 7.59 1.35 -15.57
CA TYR A 30 7.69 0.73 -14.25
C TYR A 30 9.04 0.95 -13.57
N ALA A 31 10.06 1.40 -14.32
CA ALA A 31 11.43 1.56 -13.81
C ALA A 31 11.47 2.53 -12.62
N THR A 32 10.81 3.69 -12.71
CA THR A 32 10.76 4.66 -11.61
C THR A 32 10.13 4.08 -10.35
N GLY A 33 8.98 3.41 -10.48
CA GLY A 33 8.30 2.81 -9.34
C GLY A 33 9.11 1.68 -8.68
N ILE A 34 9.85 0.91 -9.48
CA ILE A 34 10.77 -0.11 -8.98
C ILE A 34 11.90 0.53 -8.16
N GLU A 35 12.55 1.57 -8.67
CA GLU A 35 13.66 2.22 -7.97
C GLU A 35 13.22 2.94 -6.70
N LEU A 36 12.06 3.62 -6.73
CA LEU A 36 11.43 4.20 -5.53
C LEU A 36 11.18 3.12 -4.48
N LYS A 37 10.60 1.98 -4.87
CA LYS A 37 10.35 0.87 -3.94
C LYS A 37 11.63 0.32 -3.33
N LYS A 38 12.72 0.18 -4.10
CA LYS A 38 14.01 -0.28 -3.58
C LYS A 38 14.60 0.70 -2.57
N LYS A 39 14.57 2.00 -2.88
CA LYS A 39 15.01 3.07 -1.98
C LYS A 39 14.20 3.04 -0.67
N TRP A 40 12.88 2.93 -0.77
CA TRP A 40 12.00 2.80 0.37
C TRP A 40 12.33 1.57 1.23
N LEU A 41 12.55 0.40 0.62
CA LEU A 41 12.90 -0.83 1.35
C LEU A 41 14.22 -0.68 2.12
N LEU A 42 15.23 -0.04 1.51
CA LEU A 42 16.50 0.22 2.18
C LEU A 42 16.33 1.18 3.37
N LYS A 43 15.55 2.25 3.21
CA LYS A 43 15.22 3.22 4.27
C LYS A 43 14.48 2.55 5.41
N MET A 44 13.51 1.68 5.12
CA MET A 44 12.75 0.96 6.13
C MET A 44 13.60 -0.08 6.86
N LEU A 45 14.45 -0.82 6.15
CA LEU A 45 15.41 -1.75 6.77
C LEU A 45 16.31 -1.06 7.80
N GLU A 46 16.77 0.15 7.49
CA GLU A 46 17.60 0.94 8.41
C GLU A 46 16.80 1.51 9.58
N LYS A 47 15.57 1.99 9.32
CA LYS A 47 14.74 2.68 10.30
C LYS A 47 14.04 1.74 11.29
N VAL A 48 13.49 0.63 10.80
CA VAL A 48 12.60 -0.25 11.60
C VAL A 48 13.04 -1.71 11.62
N GLY A 49 14.07 -2.10 10.86
CA GLY A 49 14.43 -3.50 10.70
C GLY A 49 13.57 -4.19 9.64
N VAL A 50 13.13 -5.41 9.90
CA VAL A 50 12.43 -6.22 8.90
C VAL A 50 11.07 -5.59 8.57
N CYS A 51 10.84 -5.25 7.30
CA CYS A 51 9.60 -4.66 6.78
C CYS A 51 8.92 -5.51 5.70
N ALA A 52 9.50 -6.67 5.37
CA ALA A 52 8.91 -7.61 4.44
C ALA A 52 9.47 -9.03 4.64
N LYS A 53 8.73 -10.02 4.15
CA LYS A 53 9.23 -11.40 4.01
C LYS A 53 8.95 -11.91 2.60
N ILE A 54 9.82 -12.79 2.13
CA ILE A 54 9.78 -13.41 0.81
C ILE A 54 9.58 -14.91 0.98
N ALA A 55 8.65 -15.48 0.23
CA ALA A 55 8.47 -16.92 0.13
C ALA A 55 9.21 -17.43 -1.11
N TYR A 56 10.02 -18.47 -0.91
CA TYR A 56 10.70 -19.20 -1.97
C TYR A 56 10.10 -20.59 -2.13
N LEU A 57 9.98 -21.01 -3.39
CA LEU A 57 9.59 -22.37 -3.78
C LEU A 57 10.62 -22.89 -4.78
N ASN A 58 11.40 -23.90 -4.38
CA ASN A 58 12.53 -24.41 -5.15
C ASN A 58 13.51 -23.28 -5.54
N ASP A 59 13.93 -22.48 -4.55
CA ASP A 59 14.85 -21.34 -4.67
C ASP A 59 14.38 -20.20 -5.58
N LYS A 60 13.13 -20.20 -6.04
CA LYS A 60 12.53 -19.09 -6.79
C LYS A 60 11.63 -18.27 -5.88
N PRO A 61 11.71 -16.92 -5.89
CA PRO A 61 10.78 -16.09 -5.15
C PRO A 61 9.38 -16.19 -5.77
N VAL A 62 8.38 -16.51 -4.96
CA VAL A 62 7.00 -16.79 -5.44
C VAL A 62 5.91 -15.98 -4.74
N GLY A 63 6.26 -15.32 -3.64
CA GLY A 63 5.31 -14.48 -2.92
C GLY A 63 5.98 -13.61 -1.87
N GLN A 64 5.29 -12.56 -1.44
CA GLN A 64 5.78 -11.63 -0.45
C GLN A 64 4.69 -11.19 0.52
N ILE A 65 5.11 -10.72 1.68
CA ILE A 65 4.30 -9.98 2.64
C ILE A 65 5.06 -8.72 3.03
N LEU A 66 4.41 -7.57 2.95
CA LEU A 66 5.00 -6.24 3.17
C LEU A 66 4.26 -5.53 4.30
N PHE A 67 4.99 -4.99 5.26
CA PHE A 67 4.41 -4.40 6.46
C PHE A 67 5.33 -3.33 7.06
N GLN A 68 4.78 -2.51 7.94
CA GLN A 68 5.55 -1.56 8.73
C GLN A 68 4.84 -1.21 10.04
N PRO A 69 5.55 -0.75 11.07
CA PRO A 69 4.91 -0.13 12.23
C PRO A 69 4.14 1.13 11.83
N GLU A 70 2.95 1.38 12.39
CA GLU A 70 2.21 2.62 12.07
C GLU A 70 3.02 3.88 12.40
N ASN A 71 3.71 3.89 13.54
CA ASN A 71 4.61 4.99 13.96
C ASN A 71 5.77 5.26 12.99
N SER A 72 6.04 4.35 12.06
CA SER A 72 7.09 4.55 11.05
C SER A 72 6.60 5.29 9.80
N ASN A 73 5.28 5.34 9.57
CA ASN A 73 4.67 6.05 8.47
C ASN A 73 4.59 7.56 8.78
N PRO A 74 5.38 8.41 8.11
CA PRO A 74 5.35 9.84 8.40
C PRO A 74 4.04 10.50 7.93
N ALA A 75 3.30 9.91 7.00
CA ALA A 75 2.04 10.44 6.47
C ALA A 75 0.81 10.07 7.31
N ASP A 76 0.93 9.16 8.28
CA ASP A 76 -0.15 8.79 9.18
C ASP A 76 -0.32 9.89 10.27
N PRO A 77 -1.47 10.60 10.32
CA PRO A 77 -1.68 11.65 11.30
C PRO A 77 -1.98 11.12 12.71
N TYR A 78 -2.37 9.85 12.84
CA TYR A 78 -2.77 9.23 14.12
C TYR A 78 -2.15 7.84 14.27
N PRO A 79 -0.82 7.73 14.28
CA PRO A 79 -0.18 6.44 14.36
C PRO A 79 -0.37 5.84 15.76
N ARG A 80 -0.65 4.54 15.83
CA ARG A 80 -0.87 3.83 17.10
C ARG A 80 0.37 3.08 17.54
N GLU A 81 0.68 3.15 18.83
CA GLU A 81 1.80 2.37 19.38
C GLU A 81 1.52 0.86 19.36
N GLY A 82 2.53 0.09 18.96
CA GLY A 82 2.45 -1.38 18.92
C GLY A 82 1.55 -1.94 17.83
N VAL A 83 1.23 -1.16 16.80
CA VAL A 83 0.39 -1.59 15.67
C VAL A 83 1.24 -1.77 14.41
N LEU A 84 1.03 -2.89 13.73
CA LEU A 84 1.67 -3.19 12.45
C LEU A 84 0.67 -3.00 11.31
N TYR A 85 0.98 -2.12 10.37
CA TYR A 85 0.24 -1.96 9.13
C TYR A 85 0.76 -2.94 8.08
N LEU A 86 -0.10 -3.88 7.68
CA LEU A 86 0.14 -4.84 6.61
C LEU A 86 -0.28 -4.23 5.27
N HIS A 87 0.70 -3.76 4.50
CA HIS A 87 0.51 -3.13 3.19
C HIS A 87 0.01 -4.12 2.14
N CYS A 88 0.59 -5.32 2.11
CA CYS A 88 0.32 -6.27 1.04
C CYS A 88 0.69 -7.70 1.44
N ILE A 89 -0.10 -8.66 0.98
CA ILE A 89 0.32 -10.05 0.79
C ILE A 89 0.03 -10.47 -0.65
N PHE A 90 1.03 -11.01 -1.34
CA PHE A 90 0.91 -11.27 -2.77
C PHE A 90 1.63 -12.54 -3.20
N VAL A 91 0.91 -13.40 -3.94
CA VAL A 91 1.43 -14.66 -4.51
C VAL A 91 1.02 -14.72 -5.99
N PRO A 92 1.77 -14.05 -6.88
CA PRO A 92 1.42 -13.96 -8.30
C PRO A 92 1.74 -15.22 -9.10
N VAL A 93 2.63 -16.08 -8.59
CA VAL A 93 3.07 -17.28 -9.29
C VAL A 93 1.98 -18.35 -9.18
N GLN A 94 1.35 -18.70 -10.30
CA GLN A 94 0.22 -19.63 -10.33
C GLN A 94 0.58 -21.01 -9.76
N GLU A 95 1.80 -21.49 -10.02
CA GLU A 95 2.32 -22.74 -9.49
C GLU A 95 2.50 -22.73 -7.98
N ALA A 96 2.56 -21.56 -7.35
CA ALA A 96 2.67 -21.39 -5.90
C ALA A 96 1.31 -21.14 -5.22
N GLN A 97 0.27 -20.82 -5.99
CA GLN A 97 -1.07 -20.62 -5.48
C GLN A 97 -1.69 -21.93 -4.97
N ARG A 98 -2.54 -21.82 -3.95
CA ARG A 98 -3.18 -22.94 -3.23
C ARG A 98 -2.22 -23.95 -2.60
N LYS A 99 -0.93 -23.62 -2.47
CA LYS A 99 0.06 -24.46 -1.77
C LYS A 99 0.37 -24.00 -0.35
N GLY A 100 -0.40 -23.06 0.18
CA GLY A 100 -0.19 -22.52 1.54
C GLY A 100 0.84 -21.39 1.64
N VAL A 101 1.42 -20.90 0.53
CA VAL A 101 2.44 -19.84 0.54
C VAL A 101 2.00 -18.58 1.28
N ALA A 102 0.82 -18.03 0.96
CA ALA A 102 0.28 -16.86 1.66
C ALA A 102 0.01 -17.14 3.15
N THR A 103 -0.38 -18.38 3.49
CA THR A 103 -0.58 -18.78 4.90
C THR A 103 0.75 -18.82 5.64
N ALA A 104 1.78 -19.45 5.07
CA ALA A 104 3.11 -19.51 5.67
C ALA A 104 3.74 -18.11 5.85
N LEU A 105 3.54 -17.20 4.89
CA LEU A 105 3.97 -15.81 5.00
C LEU A 105 3.29 -15.09 6.18
N LEU A 106 1.97 -15.22 6.31
CA LEU A 106 1.21 -14.58 7.39
C LEU A 106 1.53 -15.21 8.75
N GLU A 107 1.64 -16.53 8.84
CA GLU A 107 1.99 -17.25 10.07
C GLU A 107 3.39 -16.84 10.57
N SER A 108 4.38 -16.75 9.67
CA SER A 108 5.71 -16.27 10.01
C SER A 108 5.71 -14.81 10.49
N LEU A 109 4.84 -13.95 9.96
CA LEU A 109 4.69 -12.59 10.48
C LEU A 109 4.04 -12.57 11.87
N ILE A 110 2.98 -13.37 12.07
CA ILE A 110 2.31 -13.49 13.38
C ILE A 110 3.26 -14.02 14.44
N GLU A 111 4.13 -14.96 14.10
CA GLU A 111 5.17 -15.48 15.00
C GLU A 111 6.17 -14.38 15.38
N ASP A 112 6.71 -13.62 14.41
CA ASP A 112 7.58 -12.48 14.71
C ASP A 112 6.86 -11.45 15.61
N CYS A 113 5.57 -11.18 15.38
CA CYS A 113 4.78 -10.27 16.23
C CYS A 113 4.66 -10.75 17.68
N LYS A 114 4.63 -12.05 17.92
CA LYS A 114 4.48 -12.65 19.27
C LYS A 114 5.81 -12.81 19.99
N GLU A 115 6.82 -13.28 19.27
CA GLU A 115 8.05 -13.79 19.88
C GLU A 115 9.23 -12.82 19.72
N CYS A 116 9.27 -12.03 18.65
CA CYS A 116 10.39 -11.12 18.34
C CYS A 116 9.94 -9.77 17.74
N PRO A 117 9.02 -9.04 18.38
CA PRO A 117 8.46 -7.79 17.85
C PRO A 117 9.52 -6.72 17.56
N GLU A 118 10.64 -6.72 18.29
CA GLU A 118 11.75 -5.78 18.12
C GLU A 118 12.40 -5.85 16.73
N LYS A 119 12.37 -7.03 16.10
CA LYS A 119 12.84 -7.23 14.72
C LYS A 119 12.00 -6.44 13.70
N LEU A 120 10.74 -6.15 14.05
CA LEU A 120 9.79 -5.40 13.25
C LEU A 120 9.78 -3.90 13.62
N GLY A 121 10.65 -3.47 14.54
CA GLY A 121 10.76 -2.08 14.98
C GLY A 121 9.68 -1.67 15.99
N ILE A 122 9.04 -2.63 16.65
CA ILE A 122 8.04 -2.40 17.71
C ILE A 122 8.45 -3.10 19.00
N LYS A 123 8.08 -2.55 20.17
CA LYS A 123 8.38 -3.19 21.46
C LYS A 123 7.45 -4.35 21.77
N GLU A 124 6.20 -4.22 21.38
CA GLU A 124 5.13 -5.20 21.56
C GLU A 124 4.17 -5.06 20.37
N CYS A 125 3.72 -6.18 19.80
CA CYS A 125 2.69 -6.15 18.77
C CYS A 125 1.31 -6.36 19.41
N ARG A 126 0.52 -5.30 19.51
CA ARG A 126 -0.85 -5.35 20.01
C ARG A 126 -1.77 -5.99 18.98
N PHE A 127 -1.76 -5.49 17.75
CA PHE A 127 -2.56 -6.02 16.64
C PHE A 127 -1.98 -5.62 15.28
N ILE A 128 -2.39 -6.36 14.24
CA ILE A 128 -2.07 -6.08 12.84
C ILE A 128 -3.31 -5.44 12.20
N VAL A 129 -3.14 -4.42 11.37
CA VAL A 129 -4.21 -3.83 10.55
C VAL A 129 -3.86 -3.89 9.07
N THR A 130 -4.87 -3.88 8.20
CA THR A 130 -4.67 -3.84 6.74
C THR A 130 -5.87 -3.21 6.05
N HIS A 131 -5.62 -2.61 4.90
CA HIS A 131 -6.66 -2.29 3.93
C HIS A 131 -6.57 -3.31 2.78
N ALA A 132 -7.49 -4.28 2.77
CA ALA A 132 -7.47 -5.35 1.78
C ALA A 132 -7.95 -4.87 0.41
N PHE A 133 -7.31 -5.35 -0.66
CA PHE A 133 -7.72 -5.05 -2.03
C PHE A 133 -7.74 -6.30 -2.90
N ASP A 134 -8.45 -6.22 -4.02
CA ASP A 134 -8.48 -7.29 -5.00
C ASP A 134 -7.38 -7.11 -6.04
N THR A 135 -6.60 -8.17 -6.24
CA THR A 135 -5.54 -8.19 -7.26
C THR A 135 -6.02 -8.81 -8.58
N GLY A 136 -7.27 -9.29 -8.64
CA GLY A 136 -7.81 -10.07 -9.76
C GLY A 136 -7.21 -11.48 -9.86
N LEU A 137 -6.44 -11.91 -8.86
CA LEU A 137 -5.88 -13.25 -8.77
C LEU A 137 -6.81 -14.20 -7.99
N PHE A 138 -6.34 -15.43 -7.75
CA PHE A 138 -7.17 -16.55 -7.29
C PHE A 138 -8.10 -16.27 -6.11
N LEU A 139 -7.62 -15.63 -5.03
CA LEU A 139 -8.44 -15.34 -3.85
C LEU A 139 -8.30 -13.86 -3.49
N ASN A 140 -9.44 -13.20 -3.31
CA ASN A 140 -9.53 -11.85 -2.79
C ASN A 140 -8.84 -11.75 -1.42
N GLN A 141 -8.04 -10.70 -1.20
CA GLN A 141 -7.26 -10.56 0.05
C GLN A 141 -8.16 -10.49 1.29
N ALA A 142 -9.30 -9.80 1.23
CA ALA A 142 -10.19 -9.65 2.37
C ALA A 142 -10.73 -11.03 2.81
N ASP A 143 -11.09 -11.88 1.85
CA ASP A 143 -11.54 -13.25 2.14
C ASP A 143 -10.41 -14.13 2.69
N PHE A 144 -9.20 -13.96 2.16
CA PHE A 144 -8.01 -14.62 2.71
C PHE A 144 -7.80 -14.25 4.19
N TYR A 145 -7.80 -12.96 4.51
CA TYR A 145 -7.59 -12.47 5.87
C TYR A 145 -8.70 -12.91 6.83
N ARG A 146 -9.97 -12.82 6.45
CA ARG A 146 -11.09 -13.28 7.29
C ARG A 146 -10.99 -14.77 7.62
N LYS A 147 -10.58 -15.61 6.66
CA LYS A 147 -10.30 -17.04 6.88
C LYS A 147 -9.10 -17.31 7.80
N ARG A 148 -8.35 -16.27 8.19
CA ARG A 148 -7.21 -16.30 9.10
C ARG A 148 -7.45 -15.51 10.39
N GLY A 149 -8.72 -15.22 10.69
CA GLY A 149 -9.12 -14.62 11.96
C GLY A 149 -9.09 -13.10 11.99
N PHE A 150 -8.82 -12.44 10.86
CA PHE A 150 -9.00 -10.99 10.78
C PHE A 150 -10.50 -10.64 10.89
N LYS A 151 -10.78 -9.56 11.61
CA LYS A 151 -12.10 -8.98 11.84
C LYS A 151 -12.19 -7.62 11.16
N ASN A 152 -13.40 -7.15 10.88
CA ASN A 152 -13.61 -5.79 10.37
C ASN A 152 -13.27 -4.74 11.43
N CYS A 153 -12.54 -3.70 11.04
CA CYS A 153 -12.32 -2.51 11.85
C CYS A 153 -13.67 -1.81 12.12
N PRO A 154 -14.08 -1.58 13.38
CA PRO A 154 -15.35 -0.93 13.71
C PRO A 154 -15.54 0.48 13.12
N ASP A 155 -14.44 1.18 12.88
CA ASP A 155 -14.35 2.54 12.35
C ASP A 155 -13.98 2.60 10.85
N GLY A 156 -13.74 1.44 10.22
CA GLY A 156 -13.32 1.32 8.84
C GLY A 156 -14.41 0.86 7.88
N GLY A 157 -14.05 0.76 6.61
CA GLY A 157 -14.86 0.18 5.55
C GLY A 157 -14.83 -1.36 5.54
N PRO A 158 -15.52 -1.98 4.56
CA PRO A 158 -15.63 -3.44 4.48
C PRO A 158 -14.29 -4.17 4.29
N ASN A 159 -13.28 -3.46 3.78
CA ASN A 159 -11.94 -3.97 3.51
C ASN A 159 -10.90 -3.58 4.56
N ASP A 160 -11.27 -2.77 5.54
CA ASP A 160 -10.40 -2.44 6.66
C ASP A 160 -10.54 -3.54 7.71
N LEU A 161 -9.44 -4.27 7.90
CA LEU A 161 -9.41 -5.47 8.72
C LEU A 161 -8.30 -5.39 9.76
N TYR A 162 -8.51 -6.04 10.91
CA TYR A 162 -7.50 -6.17 11.95
C TYR A 162 -7.42 -7.59 12.53
N LEU A 163 -6.27 -7.94 13.09
CA LEU A 163 -6.01 -9.18 13.80
C LEU A 163 -5.38 -8.87 15.17
N PRO A 164 -6.06 -9.16 16.30
CA PRO A 164 -5.47 -9.11 17.64
C PRO A 164 -4.26 -10.03 17.77
N ILE A 165 -3.20 -9.56 18.42
CA ILE A 165 -2.03 -10.37 18.78
C ILE A 165 -1.90 -10.43 20.31
N LEU A 166 -1.54 -9.32 20.97
CA LEU A 166 -1.45 -9.18 22.43
C LEU A 166 -2.42 -8.14 23.01
N GLY A 167 -3.10 -7.37 22.16
CA GLY A 167 -4.00 -6.29 22.59
C GLY A 167 -5.26 -6.18 21.74
N GLU A 168 -6.17 -5.34 22.22
CA GLU A 168 -7.44 -5.05 21.56
C GLU A 168 -7.29 -3.94 20.51
N TYR A 169 -8.23 -3.96 19.56
CA TYR A 169 -8.32 -2.93 18.53
C TYR A 169 -8.57 -1.54 19.13
N GLU A 170 -7.86 -0.55 18.59
CA GLU A 170 -8.00 0.86 18.96
C GLU A 170 -8.43 1.66 17.73
N PRO A 171 -9.64 2.26 17.72
CA PRO A 171 -10.10 3.07 16.60
C PRO A 171 -9.25 4.32 16.35
N LYS A 172 -9.13 4.74 15.09
CA LYS A 172 -8.52 6.01 14.71
C LYS A 172 -9.58 7.11 14.59
N PRO A 173 -9.21 8.39 14.83
CA PRO A 173 -10.07 9.50 14.49
C PRO A 173 -10.42 9.50 12.99
N LYS A 174 -11.69 9.74 12.67
CA LYS A 174 -12.10 9.94 11.27
C LYS A 174 -11.50 11.25 10.75
N THR A 175 -10.85 11.14 9.60
CA THR A 175 -10.38 12.29 8.84
C THR A 175 -11.23 12.45 7.60
N GLU A 176 -11.69 13.66 7.37
CA GLU A 176 -12.42 14.04 6.17
C GLU A 176 -11.67 15.19 5.52
N TYR A 177 -11.45 15.08 4.22
CA TYR A 177 -10.85 16.15 3.46
C TYR A 177 -11.76 17.38 3.46
N LYS A 178 -11.18 18.53 3.77
CA LYS A 178 -11.82 19.84 3.65
C LYS A 178 -11.18 20.57 2.47
N PRO A 179 -11.99 21.08 1.51
CA PRO A 179 -11.48 21.83 0.36
C PRO A 179 -10.46 22.90 0.76
N LEU A 180 -9.28 22.85 0.17
CA LEU A 180 -8.23 23.86 0.33
C LEU A 180 -8.25 24.84 -0.83
N GLU A 181 -8.06 26.13 -0.57
CA GLU A 181 -8.02 27.17 -1.60
C GLU A 181 -6.92 26.91 -2.64
N GLU A 182 -5.77 26.40 -2.19
CA GLU A 182 -4.64 26.05 -3.07
C GLU A 182 -4.90 24.86 -4.00
N ASP A 183 -5.96 24.08 -3.75
CA ASP A 183 -6.38 22.92 -4.56
C ASP A 183 -7.43 23.29 -5.62
N LEU A 184 -7.90 24.53 -5.64
CA LEU A 184 -8.82 25.05 -6.66
C LEU A 184 -8.12 25.13 -8.02
N ASN A 185 -8.88 24.87 -9.09
CA ASN A 185 -8.43 25.00 -10.49
C ASN A 185 -7.14 24.22 -10.84
N ARG A 186 -6.86 23.12 -10.12
CA ARG A 186 -5.73 22.23 -10.39
C ARG A 186 -6.07 20.78 -10.04
N ALA A 187 -5.16 19.85 -10.35
CA ALA A 187 -5.17 18.50 -9.83
C ALA A 187 -3.95 18.24 -8.93
N ILE A 188 -4.17 17.52 -7.84
CA ILE A 188 -3.15 16.99 -6.94
C ILE A 188 -3.23 15.47 -6.98
N ILE A 189 -2.12 14.80 -7.29
CA ILE A 189 -2.00 13.35 -7.30
C ILE A 189 -0.96 12.96 -6.25
N ILE A 190 -1.37 12.19 -5.26
CA ILE A 190 -0.52 11.71 -4.17
C ILE A 190 -0.25 10.22 -4.37
N PHE A 191 1.01 9.81 -4.22
CA PHE A 191 1.42 8.41 -4.29
C PHE A 191 2.49 8.12 -3.23
N GLY A 192 2.65 6.85 -2.87
CA GLY A 192 3.70 6.37 -1.97
C GLY A 192 4.70 5.42 -2.66
N GLU A 193 5.91 5.37 -2.12
CA GLU A 193 7.02 4.54 -2.59
C GLU A 193 6.89 3.07 -2.12
N SER A 194 6.00 2.79 -1.15
CA SER A 194 5.79 1.43 -0.59
C SER A 194 5.22 0.42 -1.60
N CYS A 195 4.61 0.85 -2.69
CA CYS A 195 4.16 0.00 -3.78
C CYS A 195 4.76 0.49 -5.10
N GLN A 196 5.50 -0.38 -5.80
CA GLN A 196 6.12 -0.02 -7.09
C GLN A 196 5.12 0.32 -8.21
N PHE A 197 3.83 0.02 -8.02
CA PHE A 197 2.77 0.45 -8.94
C PHE A 197 2.16 1.82 -8.58
N GLY A 198 2.43 2.37 -7.39
CA GLY A 198 1.89 3.66 -6.96
C GLY A 198 2.22 4.79 -7.94
N HIS A 199 3.49 4.90 -8.32
CA HIS A 199 3.93 5.85 -9.35
C HIS A 199 3.28 5.60 -10.71
N VAL A 200 3.12 4.34 -11.11
CA VAL A 200 2.47 3.97 -12.39
C VAL A 200 1.02 4.44 -12.42
N PHE A 201 0.28 4.24 -11.33
CA PHE A 201 -1.10 4.71 -11.22
C PHE A 201 -1.19 6.23 -11.19
N ALA A 202 -0.25 6.92 -10.53
CA ALA A 202 -0.18 8.37 -10.51
C ALA A 202 0.07 8.94 -11.92
N MET A 203 0.99 8.35 -12.69
CA MET A 203 1.24 8.74 -14.07
C MET A 203 0.06 8.44 -14.98
N ARG A 204 -0.63 7.32 -14.76
CA ARG A 204 -1.86 7.01 -15.50
C ARG A 204 -2.97 8.03 -15.23
N ALA A 205 -3.16 8.43 -13.98
CA ALA A 205 -4.09 9.51 -13.62
C ALA A 205 -3.70 10.82 -14.30
N PHE A 206 -2.41 11.17 -14.28
CA PHE A 206 -1.88 12.37 -14.96
C PHE A 206 -2.27 12.40 -16.44
N GLU A 207 -2.00 11.31 -17.17
CA GLU A 207 -2.33 11.18 -18.60
C GLU A 207 -3.84 11.36 -18.84
N LEU A 208 -4.66 10.62 -18.09
CA LEU A 208 -6.12 10.64 -18.25
C LEU A 208 -6.72 12.03 -17.95
N ILE A 209 -6.18 12.76 -16.99
CA ILE A 209 -6.57 14.16 -16.71
C ILE A 209 -6.19 15.04 -17.90
N LYS A 210 -4.97 14.91 -18.43
CA LYS A 210 -4.51 15.70 -19.59
C LYS A 210 -5.31 15.45 -20.87
N GLU A 211 -5.90 14.28 -21.02
CA GLU A 211 -6.79 13.99 -22.16
C GLU A 211 -8.11 14.79 -22.13
N VAL A 212 -8.62 15.13 -20.95
CA VAL A 212 -9.92 15.86 -20.81
C VAL A 212 -9.77 17.31 -20.37
N ALA A 213 -8.65 17.66 -19.75
CA ALA A 213 -8.32 19.00 -19.32
C ALA A 213 -6.82 19.30 -19.56
N PRO A 214 -6.42 19.53 -20.83
CA PRO A 214 -5.02 19.68 -21.22
C PRO A 214 -4.29 20.80 -20.46
N ASP A 215 -4.99 21.90 -20.17
CA ASP A 215 -4.44 23.10 -19.54
C ASP A 215 -4.48 23.06 -18.02
N LEU A 216 -5.12 22.05 -17.40
CA LEU A 216 -5.21 21.96 -15.95
C LEU A 216 -3.81 21.76 -15.34
N PRO A 217 -3.37 22.61 -14.40
CA PRO A 217 -2.15 22.38 -13.65
C PRO A 217 -2.26 21.09 -12.85
N ILE A 218 -1.23 20.24 -12.89
CA ILE A 218 -1.18 18.98 -12.15
C ILE A 218 0.07 18.97 -11.27
N THR A 219 -0.05 18.51 -10.04
CA THR A 219 1.07 18.34 -9.11
C THR A 219 1.11 16.92 -8.60
N LEU A 220 2.29 16.31 -8.72
CA LEU A 220 2.58 15.00 -8.19
C LEU A 220 3.24 15.18 -6.82
N ILE A 221 2.71 14.49 -5.81
CA ILE A 221 3.20 14.52 -4.43
C ILE A 221 3.58 13.11 -4.03
N ASP A 222 4.85 12.92 -3.69
CA ASP A 222 5.33 11.73 -3.02
C ASP A 222 5.08 11.87 -1.51
N GLU A 223 4.24 11.02 -0.93
CA GLU A 223 3.87 11.11 0.49
C GLU A 223 4.97 10.66 1.45
N ASP A 224 5.94 9.87 0.98
CA ASP A 224 7.09 9.44 1.80
C ASP A 224 8.13 10.57 1.93
N GLU A 225 8.17 11.50 0.97
CA GLU A 225 9.03 12.69 0.96
C GLU A 225 8.31 13.97 1.44
N GLN A 226 7.01 14.11 1.17
CA GLN A 226 6.18 15.26 1.55
C GLN A 226 4.95 14.82 2.38
N PRO A 227 5.14 14.22 3.55
CA PRO A 227 4.06 13.64 4.36
C PRO A 227 3.02 14.68 4.82
N GLU A 228 3.45 15.92 5.07
CA GLU A 228 2.54 16.99 5.50
C GLU A 228 1.52 17.35 4.42
N GLU A 229 1.87 17.23 3.14
CA GLU A 229 0.93 17.48 2.04
C GLU A 229 -0.17 16.43 1.96
N SER A 230 0.15 15.17 2.29
CA SER A 230 -0.82 14.06 2.41
C SER A 230 -1.73 14.26 3.63
N LYS A 231 -1.16 14.64 4.79
CA LYS A 231 -1.92 14.92 6.02
C LYS A 231 -2.92 16.07 5.86
N ARG A 232 -2.51 17.19 5.26
CA ARG A 232 -3.38 18.34 4.99
C ARG A 232 -4.57 17.97 4.11
N ARG A 233 -4.41 16.93 3.29
CA ARG A 233 -5.42 16.39 2.38
C ARG A 233 -6.11 15.14 2.90
N ALA A 234 -6.01 14.83 4.19
CA ALA A 234 -6.66 13.67 4.82
C ALA A 234 -6.39 12.33 4.12
N GLY A 235 -5.21 12.16 3.51
CA GLY A 235 -4.84 10.94 2.80
C GLY A 235 -5.56 10.73 1.46
N GLU A 236 -6.17 11.76 0.89
CA GLU A 236 -6.77 11.68 -0.44
C GLU A 236 -5.69 11.52 -1.52
N TRP A 237 -5.74 10.39 -2.23
CA TRP A 237 -4.75 10.09 -3.29
C TRP A 237 -4.92 10.96 -4.54
N LEU A 238 -6.12 11.49 -4.81
CA LEU A 238 -6.40 12.33 -5.98
C LEU A 238 -7.47 13.38 -5.67
N ILE A 239 -7.12 14.63 -5.93
CA ILE A 239 -8.00 15.79 -5.80
C ILE A 239 -7.98 16.56 -7.11
N VAL A 240 -9.15 16.90 -7.62
CA VAL A 240 -9.32 17.75 -8.80
C VAL A 240 -10.25 18.89 -8.43
N ASN A 241 -9.78 20.13 -8.60
CA ASN A 241 -10.53 21.33 -8.31
C ASN A 241 -11.11 21.30 -6.87
N ALA A 242 -10.23 21.06 -5.90
CA ALA A 242 -10.54 20.87 -4.48
C ALA A 242 -11.63 19.82 -4.17
N ARG A 243 -11.80 18.80 -5.03
CA ARG A 243 -12.73 17.68 -4.83
C ARG A 243 -12.03 16.33 -4.97
N PRO A 244 -12.18 15.40 -4.02
CA PRO A 244 -11.61 14.07 -4.13
C PRO A 244 -12.21 13.28 -5.31
N ILE A 245 -11.36 12.58 -6.06
CA ILE A 245 -11.80 11.66 -7.13
C ILE A 245 -11.67 10.23 -6.62
N ARG A 246 -12.79 9.50 -6.60
CA ARG A 246 -12.85 8.10 -6.15
C ARG A 246 -12.80 7.07 -7.28
N ALA A 247 -12.95 7.52 -8.52
CA ALA A 247 -12.92 6.64 -9.68
C ALA A 247 -11.53 6.02 -9.87
N TRP A 248 -11.49 4.74 -10.25
CA TRP A 248 -10.24 4.01 -10.47
C TRP A 248 -9.66 4.29 -11.85
N VAL A 249 -8.34 4.47 -11.94
CA VAL A 249 -7.63 4.76 -13.21
C VAL A 249 -7.68 3.64 -14.25
N GLY A 250 -8.01 2.41 -13.83
CA GLY A 250 -8.22 1.29 -14.74
C GLY A 250 -9.55 1.34 -15.50
N ASP A 251 -10.53 2.10 -15.01
CA ASP A 251 -11.75 2.43 -15.75
C ASP A 251 -11.63 3.86 -16.30
N ALA A 252 -10.98 3.97 -17.45
CA ALA A 252 -10.62 5.26 -18.04
C ALA A 252 -11.84 6.15 -18.30
N ASP A 253 -12.97 5.58 -18.71
CA ASP A 253 -14.18 6.35 -19.05
C ASP A 253 -14.85 6.89 -17.80
N ALA A 254 -15.04 6.05 -16.78
CA ALA A 254 -15.59 6.49 -15.50
C ALA A 254 -14.68 7.52 -14.81
N PHE A 255 -13.36 7.31 -14.89
CA PHE A 255 -12.36 8.23 -14.35
C PHE A 255 -12.43 9.60 -15.01
N LYS A 256 -12.37 9.66 -16.34
CA LYS A 256 -12.45 10.91 -17.11
C LYS A 256 -13.76 11.65 -16.84
N LYS A 257 -14.87 10.93 -16.76
CA LYS A 257 -16.18 11.51 -16.41
C LYS A 257 -16.13 12.17 -15.04
N ALA A 258 -15.58 11.51 -14.03
CA ALA A 258 -15.46 12.06 -12.67
C ALA A 258 -14.58 13.33 -12.65
N VAL A 259 -13.47 13.35 -13.40
CA VAL A 259 -12.61 14.54 -13.55
C VAL A 259 -13.40 15.71 -14.15
N VAL A 260 -14.12 15.49 -15.24
CA VAL A 260 -14.94 16.52 -15.90
C VAL A 260 -16.04 17.03 -14.97
N GLU A 261 -16.68 16.16 -14.20
CA GLU A 261 -17.70 16.54 -13.21
C GLU A 261 -17.12 17.39 -12.08
N ALA A 262 -15.94 17.07 -11.58
CA ALA A 262 -15.26 17.86 -10.54
C ALA A 262 -14.89 19.28 -11.02
N LEU A 263 -14.54 19.43 -12.30
CA LEU A 263 -14.21 20.73 -12.90
C LEU A 263 -15.45 21.61 -13.16
N LYS A 264 -16.64 21.01 -13.32
CA LYS A 264 -17.90 21.75 -13.57
C LYS A 264 -18.55 22.33 -12.31
N GLY A 265 -18.12 21.90 -11.14
CA GLY A 265 -18.77 22.29 -9.90
C GLY A 265 -18.41 23.71 -9.47
N ASP A 266 -19.44 24.50 -9.18
CA ASP A 266 -19.28 25.81 -8.54
C ASP A 266 -18.74 25.66 -7.10
N HIS A 267 -17.96 26.66 -6.67
CA HIS A 267 -17.38 26.79 -5.31
C HIS A 267 -18.14 27.82 -4.48
#